data_AF-A0A1N6V297-F1
#
_entry.id   AF-A0A1N6V297-F1
#
_cell.length_a   1.000
_cell.length_b   1.000
_cell.length_c   1.000
_cell.angle_alpha   90.00
_cell.angle_beta   90.00
_cell.angle_gamma   90.00
#
_symmetry.space_group_name_H-M   'P 1'
#
loop_
_entity.id
_entity.type
_entity.pdbx_description
1 polymer ?
#
loop_
_entity_poly.entity_id
_entity_poly.type
_entity_poly.pdbx_seq_one_letter_code
_entity_poly.pdbx_strand_id
1 'polypeptide(L)'
;MIGTKAVAFPLFSTQLAAFFALQTKSCLFPLYIFFCLAITQLLDLPLLARYDWLLLFCLLMQGWMVYSGLETKDELKVITVFHFIGLGLELFKVNIGSWSYPEEGLFTFYGVPLYSGFMYASVASYLCQCWRRFDVQVSG
;
A
#
# COMPACT_ATOMS: atom_id res chain seq x y z
N MET A 1 -4.22 27.79 -44.47
CA MET A 1 -3.41 28.12 -43.27
C MET A 1 -3.68 27.06 -42.22
N ILE A 2 -2.87 26.01 -42.16
CA ILE A 2 -2.95 24.98 -41.12
C ILE A 2 -2.00 25.45 -40.00
N GLY A 3 -2.56 25.97 -38.92
CA GLY A 3 -1.79 26.41 -37.77
C GLY A 3 -1.25 25.19 -37.01
N THR A 4 0.01 24.84 -37.24
CA THR A 4 0.76 23.97 -36.35
C THR A 4 0.88 24.65 -34.99
N LYS A 5 0.02 24.28 -34.04
CA LYS A 5 0.25 24.61 -32.63
C LYS A 5 1.57 23.94 -32.23
N ALA A 6 2.60 24.74 -31.94
CA ALA A 6 3.84 24.22 -31.39
C ALA A 6 3.51 23.48 -30.09
N VAL A 7 3.74 22.17 -30.06
CA VAL A 7 3.70 21.40 -28.82
C VAL A 7 4.95 21.76 -28.04
N ALA A 8 4.81 22.67 -27.08
CA ALA A 8 5.91 23.01 -26.18
C ALA A 8 6.21 21.78 -25.31
N PHE A 9 7.38 21.17 -25.49
CA PHE A 9 7.84 20.14 -24.58
C PHE A 9 8.17 20.79 -23.23
N PRO A 10 7.53 20.38 -22.13
CA PRO A 10 7.88 20.88 -20.82
C PRO A 10 9.34 20.55 -20.51
N LEU A 11 10.02 21.45 -19.78
CA LEU A 11 11.40 21.27 -19.36
C LEU A 11 11.54 19.94 -18.58
N PHE A 12 12.69 19.28 -18.72
CA PHE A 12 12.97 18.02 -18.01
C PHE A 12 12.66 18.10 -16.51
N SER A 13 13.03 19.21 -15.86
CA SER A 13 12.77 19.44 -14.43
C SER A 13 11.29 19.47 -14.07
N THR A 14 10.42 20.01 -14.94
CA THR A 14 8.97 20.05 -14.65
C THR A 14 8.33 18.69 -14.86
N GLN A 15 8.79 17.92 -15.86
CA GLN A 15 8.37 16.52 -16.03
C GLN A 15 8.82 15.65 -14.85
N LEU A 16 10.06 15.83 -14.40
CA LEU A 16 10.61 15.10 -13.25
C LEU A 16 9.85 15.41 -11.96
N ALA A 17 9.56 16.69 -11.70
CA ALA A 17 8.74 17.10 -10.55
C ALA A 17 7.33 16.49 -10.61
N ALA A 18 6.69 16.48 -11.79
CA ALA A 18 5.38 15.87 -11.98
C ALA A 18 5.44 14.35 -11.73
N PHE A 19 6.47 13.67 -12.22
CA PHE A 19 6.69 12.25 -11.97
C PHE A 19 6.79 11.95 -10.47
N PHE A 20 7.63 12.67 -9.72
CA PHE A 20 7.76 12.49 -8.27
C PHE A 20 6.46 12.79 -7.52
N ALA A 21 5.68 13.78 -7.97
CA ALA A 21 4.40 14.10 -7.37
C ALA A 21 3.38 12.96 -7.56
N LEU A 22 3.33 12.35 -8.75
CA LEU A 22 2.46 11.19 -9.01
C LEU A 22 2.95 9.94 -8.25
N GLN A 23 4.25 9.70 -8.23
CA GLN A 23 4.87 8.59 -7.52
C GLN A 23 4.57 8.64 -6.02
N THR A 24 4.75 9.81 -5.40
CA THR A 24 4.45 10.02 -3.98
C THR A 24 2.98 9.75 -3.67
N LYS A 25 2.06 10.20 -4.54
CA LYS A 25 0.62 9.91 -4.40
C LYS A 25 0.32 8.41 -4.51
N SER A 26 1.02 7.69 -5.38
CA SER A 26 0.85 6.24 -5.53
C SER A 26 1.42 5.45 -4.36
N CYS A 27 2.47 5.96 -3.70
CA CYS A 27 3.08 5.34 -2.52
C CYS A 27 2.33 5.63 -1.21
N LEU A 28 1.18 6.29 -1.24
CA LEU A 28 0.52 6.78 -0.03
C LEU A 28 0.24 5.67 1.00
N PHE A 29 -0.29 4.53 0.57
CA PHE A 29 -0.59 3.43 1.48
C PHE A 29 0.67 2.77 2.07
N PRO A 30 1.67 2.32 1.28
CA PRO A 30 2.88 1.73 1.86
C PRO A 30 3.66 2.71 2.75
N LEU A 31 3.76 3.99 2.38
CA LEU A 31 4.39 5.00 3.24
C LEU A 31 3.66 5.15 4.58
N TYR A 32 2.33 5.13 4.56
CA TYR A 32 1.53 5.13 5.78
C TYR A 32 1.81 3.91 6.66
N ILE A 33 1.88 2.71 6.08
CA ILE A 33 2.21 1.48 6.84
C ILE A 33 3.60 1.59 7.48
N PHE A 34 4.63 2.03 6.73
CA PHE A 34 5.98 2.24 7.28
C PHE A 34 5.98 3.26 8.41
N PHE A 35 5.22 4.34 8.27
CA PHE A 35 5.07 5.35 9.32
C PHE A 35 4.41 4.78 10.57
N CYS A 36 3.34 4.00 10.44
CA CYS A 36 2.69 3.32 11.57
C CYS A 36 3.62 2.30 12.24
N LEU A 37 4.38 1.52 11.46
CA LEU A 37 5.40 0.60 11.99
C LEU A 37 6.46 1.36 12.79
N ALA A 38 6.97 2.49 12.27
CA ALA A 38 7.95 3.31 12.96
C ALA A 38 7.38 3.91 14.26
N ILE A 39 6.18 4.47 14.22
CA ILE A 39 5.54 5.05 15.42
C ILE A 39 5.30 4.00 16.49
N THR A 40 4.72 2.87 16.12
CA THR A 40 4.40 1.80 17.08
C THR A 40 5.64 1.08 17.62
N GLN A 41 6.79 1.24 16.97
CA GLN A 41 8.09 0.78 17.48
C GLN A 41 8.69 1.76 18.50
N LEU A 42 8.40 3.06 18.35
CA LEU A 42 8.95 4.12 19.18
C LEU A 42 8.07 4.48 20.37
N LEU A 43 6.76 4.26 20.25
CA LEU A 43 5.75 4.60 21.24
C LEU A 43 4.93 3.37 21.60
N ASP A 44 4.85 3.08 22.89
CA ASP A 44 3.92 2.09 23.42
C ASP A 44 2.51 2.69 23.45
N LEU A 45 1.62 2.15 22.62
CA LEU A 45 0.22 2.56 22.59
C LEU A 45 -0.57 1.71 23.60
N PRO A 46 -1.34 2.33 24.52
CA PRO A 46 -2.19 1.58 25.44
C PRO A 46 -3.38 0.91 24.71
N LEU A 47 -4.16 0.11 25.43
CA LEU A 47 -5.44 -0.51 25.02
C LEU A 47 -5.38 -1.75 24.14
N LEU A 48 -4.59 -1.76 23.08
CA LEU A 48 -4.48 -2.90 22.15
C LEU A 48 -3.04 -3.35 22.01
N ALA A 49 -2.85 -4.61 21.64
CA ALA A 49 -1.53 -5.11 21.27
C ALA A 49 -1.04 -4.39 20.00
N ARG A 50 0.28 -4.30 19.82
CA ARG A 50 0.89 -3.55 18.71
C ARG A 50 0.37 -3.98 17.34
N TYR A 51 0.25 -5.29 17.13
CA TYR A 51 -0.24 -5.86 15.87
C TYR A 51 -1.71 -5.53 15.59
N ASP A 52 -2.52 -5.42 16.63
CA ASP A 52 -3.94 -5.07 16.52
C ASP A 52 -4.09 -3.57 16.20
N TRP A 53 -3.24 -2.71 16.77
CA TRP A 53 -3.15 -1.30 16.38
C TRP A 53 -2.76 -1.14 14.90
N LEU A 54 -1.75 -1.87 14.44
CA LEU A 54 -1.32 -1.86 13.05
C LEU A 54 -2.43 -2.32 12.10
N LEU A 55 -3.18 -3.37 12.47
CA LEU A 55 -4.33 -3.82 11.70
C LEU A 55 -5.40 -2.73 11.61
N LEU A 56 -5.74 -2.09 12.73
CA LEU A 56 -6.72 -1.02 12.77
C LEU A 56 -6.29 0.15 11.87
N PHE A 57 -5.03 0.59 11.95
CA PHE A 57 -4.51 1.65 11.10
C PHE A 57 -4.57 1.28 9.62
N CYS A 58 -4.21 0.05 9.26
CA CYS A 58 -4.32 -0.42 7.87
C CYS A 58 -5.77 -0.37 7.38
N LEU A 59 -6.73 -0.84 8.19
CA LEU A 59 -8.15 -0.81 7.85
C LEU A 59 -8.69 0.61 7.70
N LEU A 60 -8.31 1.52 8.61
CA LEU A 60 -8.69 2.92 8.56
C LEU A 60 -8.16 3.60 7.29
N MET A 61 -6.88 3.38 6.97
CA MET A 61 -6.28 3.96 5.78
C MET A 61 -6.88 3.39 4.49
N GLN A 62 -7.04 2.07 4.42
CA GLN A 62 -7.68 1.39 3.29
C GLN A 62 -9.11 1.91 3.07
N GLY A 63 -9.89 2.02 4.16
CA GLY A 63 -11.24 2.57 4.12
C GLY A 63 -11.27 4.02 3.68
N TRP A 64 -10.35 4.84 4.18
CA TRP A 64 -10.24 6.26 3.80
C TRP A 64 -9.84 6.44 2.33
N MET A 65 -8.93 5.64 1.80
CA MET A 65 -8.52 5.71 0.38
C MET A 65 -9.68 5.37 -0.56
N VAL A 66 -10.50 4.38 -0.21
CA VAL A 66 -11.71 4.04 -0.97
C VAL A 66 -12.78 5.12 -0.81
N TYR A 67 -13.02 5.61 0.41
CA TYR A 67 -14.02 6.65 0.69
C TYR A 67 -13.70 7.98 0.00
N SER A 68 -12.42 8.38 -0.01
CA SER A 68 -11.95 9.60 -0.68
C SER A 68 -11.91 9.48 -2.20
N GLY A 69 -12.16 8.29 -2.76
CA GLY A 69 -12.07 8.02 -4.19
C GLY A 69 -10.63 7.98 -4.71
N LEU A 70 -9.62 7.96 -3.83
CA LEU A 70 -8.25 7.69 -4.23
C LEU A 70 -8.09 6.28 -4.77
N GLU A 71 -8.92 5.34 -4.29
CA GLU A 71 -9.02 3.98 -4.80
C GLU A 71 -10.45 3.66 -5.25
N THR A 72 -10.54 2.89 -6.32
CA THR A 72 -11.79 2.38 -6.87
C THR A 72 -12.16 1.03 -6.24
N LYS A 73 -13.42 0.63 -6.41
CA LYS A 73 -13.89 -0.69 -5.95
C LYS A 73 -13.17 -1.84 -6.65
N ASP A 74 -12.77 -1.68 -7.90
CA ASP A 74 -12.05 -2.73 -8.63
C ASP A 74 -10.61 -2.88 -8.13
N GLU A 75 -9.95 -1.77 -7.80
CA GLU A 75 -8.64 -1.81 -7.12
C GLU A 75 -8.76 -2.45 -5.73
N LEU A 76 -9.79 -2.12 -4.96
CA LEU A 76 -10.02 -2.74 -3.66
C LEU A 76 -10.14 -4.26 -3.75
N LYS A 77 -10.76 -4.80 -4.80
CA LYS A 77 -10.81 -6.26 -5.04
C LYS A 77 -9.41 -6.83 -5.24
N VAL A 78 -8.57 -6.19 -6.07
CA VAL A 78 -7.19 -6.60 -6.31
C VAL A 78 -6.38 -6.54 -5.01
N ILE A 79 -6.48 -5.44 -4.27
CA ILE A 79 -5.81 -5.23 -2.99
C ILE A 79 -6.21 -6.32 -1.98
N THR A 80 -7.50 -6.65 -1.91
CA THR A 80 -8.02 -7.72 -1.05
C THR A 80 -7.45 -9.09 -1.42
N VAL A 81 -7.33 -9.41 -2.71
CA VAL A 81 -6.69 -10.65 -3.17
C VAL A 81 -5.22 -10.70 -2.75
N PHE A 82 -4.48 -9.60 -2.94
CA PHE A 82 -3.08 -9.52 -2.52
C PHE A 82 -2.91 -9.58 -1.00
N HIS A 83 -3.88 -9.10 -0.23
CA HIS A 83 -3.90 -9.28 1.22
C HIS A 83 -3.93 -10.77 1.60
N PHE A 84 -4.85 -11.54 1.01
CA PHE A 84 -4.95 -12.98 1.28
C PHE A 84 -3.75 -13.77 0.77
N ILE A 85 -3.22 -13.44 -0.41
CA ILE A 85 -1.97 -14.04 -0.93
C ILE A 85 -0.81 -13.72 0.03
N GLY A 86 -0.71 -12.47 0.50
CA GLY A 86 0.30 -12.05 1.46
C GLY A 86 0.23 -12.84 2.77
N LEU A 87 -0.98 -12.99 3.34
CA LEU A 87 -1.18 -13.83 4.54
C LEU A 87 -0.78 -15.29 4.29
N GLY A 88 -1.11 -15.85 3.13
CA GLY A 88 -0.68 -17.21 2.76
C GLY A 88 0.84 -17.35 2.73
N LEU A 89 1.55 -16.35 2.18
CA LEU A 89 3.02 -16.33 2.17
C LEU A 89 3.61 -16.19 3.57
N GLU A 90 3.03 -15.35 4.43
CA GLU A 90 3.47 -15.20 5.82
C GLU A 90 3.24 -16.49 6.62
N LEU A 91 2.09 -17.15 6.45
CA LEU A 91 1.79 -18.44 7.08
C LEU A 91 2.80 -19.50 6.66
N PHE A 92 3.14 -19.57 5.38
CA PHE A 92 4.18 -20.47 4.89
C PHE A 92 5.54 -20.16 5.55
N LYS A 93 5.98 -18.89 5.55
CA LYS A 93 7.27 -18.48 6.14
C LYS A 93 7.36 -18.80 7.64
N VAL A 94 6.29 -18.57 8.40
CA VAL A 94 6.23 -18.89 9.82
C VAL A 94 6.24 -20.40 10.03
N ASN A 95 5.49 -21.16 9.23
CA ASN A 95 5.43 -22.62 9.35
C ASN A 95 6.79 -23.30 9.10
N ILE A 96 7.58 -22.81 8.14
CA ILE A 96 8.92 -23.34 7.87
C ILE A 96 10.02 -22.76 8.78
N GLY A 97 9.65 -21.87 9.71
CA GLY A 97 10.58 -21.23 10.65
C GLY A 97 11.52 -20.19 10.04
N SER A 98 11.27 -19.70 8.82
CA SER A 98 12.10 -18.67 8.18
C SER A 98 11.77 -17.25 8.63
N TRP A 99 10.65 -17.09 9.37
CA TRP A 99 10.21 -15.82 9.93
C TRP A 99 9.39 -16.07 11.20
N SER A 100 9.30 -15.08 12.08
CA SER A 100 8.47 -15.14 13.28
C SER A 100 7.96 -13.76 13.65
N TYR A 101 6.72 -13.69 14.14
CA TYR A 101 6.14 -12.49 14.75
C TYR A 101 6.19 -12.66 16.28
N PRO A 102 7.13 -11.99 16.98
CA PRO A 102 7.42 -12.27 18.39
C PRO A 102 6.42 -11.66 19.37
N GLU A 103 5.61 -10.70 18.95
CA GLU A 103 4.64 -10.03 19.83
C GLU A 103 3.28 -10.69 19.76
N GLU A 104 2.48 -10.51 20.81
CA GLU A 104 1.10 -11.01 20.84
C GLU A 104 0.16 -10.09 20.06
N GLY A 105 -1.00 -10.63 19.68
CA GLY A 105 -2.10 -9.87 19.08
C GLY A 105 -3.34 -10.74 18.98
N LEU A 106 -4.51 -10.16 19.26
CA LEU A 106 -5.79 -10.86 19.19
C LEU A 106 -6.13 -11.29 17.76
N PHE A 107 -5.77 -10.46 16.78
CA PHE A 107 -5.96 -10.75 15.36
C PHE A 107 -4.73 -11.41 14.75
N THR A 108 -4.33 -12.53 15.36
CA THR A 108 -3.21 -13.37 14.92
C THR A 108 -3.71 -14.78 14.62
N PHE A 109 -3.38 -15.29 13.43
CA PHE A 109 -3.80 -16.61 12.97
C PHE A 109 -2.56 -17.48 12.74
N TYR A 110 -2.44 -18.60 13.47
CA TYR A 110 -1.27 -19.49 13.44
C TYR A 110 0.10 -18.77 13.51
N GLY A 111 0.20 -17.77 14.40
CA GLY A 111 1.43 -16.98 14.57
C GLY A 111 1.66 -15.88 13.53
N VAL A 112 0.68 -15.62 12.66
CA VAL A 112 0.73 -14.54 11.66
C VAL A 112 -0.32 -13.48 11.98
N PRO A 113 0.07 -12.22 12.28
CA PRO A 113 -0.87 -11.15 12.53
C PRO A 113 -1.52 -10.69 11.23
N LEU A 114 -2.82 -10.41 11.25
CA LEU A 114 -3.57 -10.08 10.03
C LEU A 114 -3.08 -8.80 9.33
N TYR A 115 -2.45 -7.86 10.05
CA TYR A 115 -1.88 -6.66 9.41
C TYR A 115 -0.78 -7.00 8.39
N SER A 116 -0.09 -8.13 8.56
CA SER A 116 1.02 -8.54 7.68
C SER A 116 0.58 -8.70 6.21
N GLY A 117 -0.66 -9.16 5.98
CA GLY A 117 -1.25 -9.21 4.64
C GLY A 117 -1.32 -7.83 3.98
N PHE A 118 -1.55 -6.76 4.75
CA PHE A 118 -1.56 -5.39 4.22
C PHE A 118 -0.20 -4.91 3.74
N MET A 119 0.90 -5.49 4.21
CA MET A 119 2.23 -5.19 3.67
C MET A 119 2.30 -5.55 2.18
N TYR A 120 1.72 -6.69 1.79
CA TYR A 120 1.60 -7.12 0.38
C TYR A 120 0.50 -6.36 -0.35
N ALA A 121 -0.64 -6.15 0.29
CA ALA A 121 -1.77 -5.41 -0.28
C ALA A 121 -1.39 -3.96 -0.66
N SER A 122 -0.51 -3.33 0.12
CA SER A 122 -0.02 -1.98 -0.15
C SER A 122 0.82 -1.89 -1.43
N VAL A 123 1.52 -2.96 -1.80
CA VAL A 123 2.24 -3.05 -3.09
C VAL A 123 1.24 -3.12 -4.24
N ALA A 124 0.15 -3.88 -4.10
CA ALA A 124 -0.91 -3.93 -5.10
C ALA A 124 -1.61 -2.56 -5.25
N SER A 125 -1.92 -1.89 -4.14
CA SER A 125 -2.44 -0.51 -4.13
C SER A 125 -1.51 0.42 -4.91
N TYR A 126 -0.21 0.40 -4.61
CA TYR A 126 0.79 1.19 -5.32
C TYR A 126 0.81 0.89 -6.83
N LEU A 127 0.78 -0.38 -7.23
CA LEU A 127 0.79 -0.76 -8.65
C LEU A 127 -0.46 -0.28 -9.37
N CYS A 128 -1.64 -0.48 -8.80
CA CYS A 128 -2.91 0.02 -9.34
C CYS A 128 -2.89 1.55 -9.51
N GLN A 129 -2.44 2.25 -8.48
CA GLN A 129 -2.35 3.70 -8.46
C GLN A 129 -1.37 4.23 -9.51
N CYS A 130 -0.18 3.63 -9.63
CA CYS A 130 0.77 3.96 -10.67
C CYS A 130 0.21 3.71 -12.06
N TRP A 131 -0.40 2.54 -12.27
CA TRP A 131 -0.97 2.18 -13.57
C TRP A 131 -1.97 3.22 -14.06
N ARG A 132 -2.89 3.63 -13.19
CA ARG A 132 -3.90 4.64 -13.52
C ARG A 132 -3.31 6.05 -13.63
N ARG A 133 -2.45 6.47 -12.71
CA ARG A 133 -1.93 7.85 -12.67
C ARG A 133 -0.93 8.16 -13.77
N PHE A 134 -0.18 7.14 -14.21
CA PHE A 134 0.77 7.27 -15.31
C PHE A 134 0.18 6.83 -16.65
N ASP A 135 -1.10 6.43 -16.70
CA ASP A 135 -1.78 5.92 -17.89
C ASP A 135 -0.93 4.83 -18.60
N VAL A 136 -0.51 3.84 -17.83
CA VAL A 136 0.38 2.77 -18.32
C VAL A 136 -0.37 1.91 -19.33
N GLN A 137 0.20 1.81 -20.53
CA GLN A 137 -0.31 0.97 -21.61
C GLN A 137 0.61 -0.23 -21.82
N VAL A 138 0.03 -1.40 -22.06
CA VAL A 138 0.78 -2.61 -22.44
C VAL A 138 0.66 -2.75 -23.95
N SER A 139 1.78 -2.61 -24.65
CA SER A 139 1.89 -2.92 -26.08
C SER A 139 2.44 -4.33 -26.26
N GLY A 140 1.78 -5.15 -27.09
CA GLY A 140 2.27 -6.45 -27.53
C GLY A 140 2.49 -6.49 -29.04
#